data_AF-A0A931ME91-F1
#
_entry.id   AF-A0A931ME91-F1
#
_cell.length_a   1.000
_cell.length_b   1.000
_cell.length_c   1.000
_cell.angle_alpha   90.00
_cell.angle_beta   90.00
_cell.angle_gamma   90.00
#
_symmetry.space_group_name_H-M   'P 1'
#
loop_
_entity.id
_entity.type
_entity.pdbx_description
1 polymer ?
#
loop_
_entity_poly.entity_id
_entity_poly.type
_entity_poly.pdbx_seq_one_letter_code
_entity_poly.pdbx_strand_id
1 'polypeptide(L)'
;MASLYRPIFILFLFLSVGIFSKAQNNAWLMGTWKGKSYLPGSDEAQYFSLTLRVVEIKGNKFEGYLSTMEPYDTTIRYDARFTGEFFGDYVTIKSTKVFYVRNSPGSKWLLSCVNCKPPKMTFGLQENRFYIKGTVDECYPQCKGVSEFSKEIDQFNDKDQDSLYALLKIERPLKNVQATAAVAVVEMKPKVNDPGPEEVSIQRTMLTPVTTELIRSNKPKQPVLPVTAKINVYRQSSLTIKPTVPNKIIPADVAQTSIKKDTQAVVMQTKPVVAKPVLKDSITALPKGYAERKVNVVRTIPVDTDSITIRVYDNGVVDGDVVSVVYNDKVVIDQLSLTSRAFVIKIPVQPSGNNTLVFHAHNLGEFPPNTAKLEILFGNKKDELTISSDYTVSSSINIMYSR
;
A
#
# COMPACT_ATOMS: atom_id res chain seq x y z
N MET A 1 51.25 -10.59 69.20
CA MET A 1 51.63 -11.52 68.10
C MET A 1 51.09 -12.90 68.46
N ALA A 2 50.31 -13.63 67.66
CA ALA A 2 49.54 -13.36 66.46
C ALA A 2 48.45 -14.45 66.40
N SER A 3 47.19 -14.05 66.27
CA SER A 3 46.02 -14.91 66.13
C SER A 3 45.84 -15.29 64.66
N LEU A 4 45.89 -16.59 64.33
CA LEU A 4 45.69 -17.06 62.95
C LEU A 4 44.18 -17.14 62.63
N TYR A 5 43.73 -16.11 61.91
CA TYR A 5 42.42 -16.03 61.26
C TYR A 5 42.33 -17.04 60.09
N ARG A 6 41.33 -17.92 60.09
CA ARG A 6 40.94 -18.73 58.92
C ARG A 6 39.91 -17.94 58.10
N PRO A 7 40.15 -17.63 56.81
CA PRO A 7 39.14 -16.99 55.98
C PRO A 7 38.13 -18.04 55.48
N ILE A 8 36.86 -17.84 55.81
CA ILE A 8 35.72 -18.56 55.21
C ILE A 8 35.48 -17.92 53.84
N PHE A 9 35.80 -18.66 52.77
CA PHE A 9 35.44 -18.27 51.41
C PHE A 9 33.94 -18.57 51.19
N ILE A 10 33.10 -17.56 51.33
CA ILE A 10 31.69 -17.63 50.91
C ILE A 10 31.66 -17.51 49.39
N LEU A 11 31.46 -18.63 48.71
CA LEU A 11 31.23 -18.69 47.27
C LEU A 11 29.86 -18.07 46.97
N PHE A 12 29.83 -16.80 46.58
CA PHE A 12 28.63 -16.15 46.06
C PHE A 12 28.27 -16.76 44.71
N LEU A 13 27.34 -17.72 44.74
CA LEU A 13 26.69 -18.24 43.55
C LEU A 13 25.80 -17.11 42.99
N PHE A 14 26.32 -16.35 42.02
CA PHE A 14 25.52 -15.43 41.22
C PHE A 14 24.51 -16.26 40.42
N LEU A 15 23.33 -16.45 41.00
CA LEU A 15 22.16 -16.95 40.27
C LEU A 15 21.79 -15.84 39.28
N SER A 16 22.34 -15.90 38.08
CA SER A 16 21.88 -15.10 36.95
C SER A 16 20.45 -15.56 36.65
N VAL A 17 19.47 -14.93 37.27
CA VAL A 17 18.08 -14.97 36.83
C VAL A 17 18.08 -14.32 35.46
N GLY A 18 18.28 -15.14 34.43
CA GLY A 18 18.03 -14.75 33.06
C GLY A 18 16.57 -14.33 33.02
N ILE A 19 16.33 -13.02 32.98
CA ILE A 19 15.05 -12.48 32.58
C ILE A 19 14.91 -12.92 31.12
N PHE A 20 14.29 -14.07 30.90
CA PHE A 20 13.72 -14.39 29.61
C PHE A 20 12.64 -13.35 29.39
N SER A 21 13.03 -12.22 28.80
CA SER A 21 12.13 -11.38 28.03
C SER A 21 11.41 -12.35 27.10
N LYS A 22 10.16 -12.69 27.42
CA LYS A 22 9.30 -13.39 26.49
C LYS A 22 9.21 -12.47 25.29
N ALA A 23 10.01 -12.74 24.27
CA ALA A 23 9.92 -12.04 23.00
C ALA A 23 8.47 -12.17 22.55
N GLN A 24 7.74 -11.06 22.56
CA GLN A 24 6.32 -11.07 22.21
C GLN A 24 6.22 -11.50 20.74
N ASN A 25 5.53 -12.61 20.49
CA ASN A 25 5.39 -13.13 19.14
C ASN A 25 4.38 -12.28 18.37
N ASN A 26 4.90 -11.32 17.61
CA ASN A 26 4.11 -10.41 16.79
C ASN A 26 4.11 -10.81 15.31
N ALA A 27 4.64 -12.00 14.97
CA ALA A 27 4.78 -12.46 13.59
C ALA A 27 3.43 -12.59 12.87
N TRP A 28 2.36 -12.89 13.61
CA TRP A 28 0.97 -12.94 13.10
C TRP A 28 0.51 -11.63 12.47
N LEU A 29 1.14 -10.49 12.80
CA LEU A 29 0.81 -9.19 12.24
C LEU A 29 1.30 -9.04 10.79
N MET A 30 2.23 -9.88 10.32
CA MET A 30 2.76 -9.82 8.95
C MET A 30 1.69 -10.01 7.87
N GLY A 31 2.01 -9.48 6.69
CA GLY A 31 1.20 -9.64 5.48
C GLY A 31 0.04 -8.65 5.39
N THR A 32 -0.94 -9.01 4.58
CA THR A 32 -1.99 -8.08 4.15
C THR A 32 -3.26 -8.21 4.99
N TRP A 33 -3.77 -7.09 5.48
CA TRP A 33 -4.98 -6.95 6.26
C TRP A 33 -5.99 -6.08 5.51
N LYS A 34 -7.22 -6.55 5.44
CA LYS A 34 -8.34 -5.76 4.90
C LYS A 34 -8.96 -4.96 6.02
N GLY A 35 -9.43 -3.76 5.69
CA GLY A 35 -10.01 -2.89 6.69
C GLY A 35 -10.95 -1.87 6.12
N LYS A 36 -11.46 -1.05 7.02
CA LYS A 36 -12.42 0.02 6.74
C LYS A 36 -12.14 1.24 7.59
N SER A 37 -12.38 2.41 7.01
CA SER A 37 -12.43 3.68 7.75
C SER A 37 -13.83 4.24 7.67
N TYR A 38 -14.38 4.72 8.78
CA TYR A 38 -15.74 5.29 8.80
C TYR A 38 -15.92 6.30 9.93
N LEU A 39 -16.97 7.11 9.88
CA LEU A 39 -17.26 8.09 10.94
C LEU A 39 -17.83 7.40 12.19
N PRO A 40 -17.38 7.77 13.41
CA PRO A 40 -17.97 7.25 14.64
C PRO A 40 -19.49 7.51 14.69
N GLY A 41 -20.27 6.47 15.02
CA GLY A 41 -21.73 6.59 15.15
C GLY A 41 -22.51 6.73 13.83
N SER A 42 -21.83 6.63 12.68
CA SER A 42 -22.52 6.48 11.39
C SER A 42 -22.92 5.03 11.16
N ASP A 43 -24.01 4.81 10.41
CA ASP A 43 -24.37 3.50 9.82
C ASP A 43 -23.40 3.11 8.68
N GLU A 44 -22.11 3.41 8.84
CA GLU A 44 -21.04 3.17 7.86
C GLU A 44 -21.17 3.96 6.54
N ALA A 45 -22.00 5.02 6.50
CA ALA A 45 -22.35 5.75 5.27
C ALA A 45 -21.20 6.55 4.62
N GLN A 46 -20.19 6.98 5.39
CA GLN A 46 -18.93 7.53 4.85
C GLN A 46 -17.82 6.53 5.13
N TYR A 47 -17.75 5.50 4.28
CA TYR A 47 -16.81 4.41 4.40
C TYR A 47 -15.71 4.52 3.34
N PHE A 48 -14.45 4.28 3.74
CA PHE A 48 -13.34 4.00 2.83
C PHE A 48 -12.86 2.57 3.03
N SER A 49 -12.49 1.91 1.93
CA SER A 49 -11.80 0.62 1.98
C SER A 49 -10.34 0.84 2.35
N LEU A 50 -9.83 0.08 3.33
CA LEU A 50 -8.43 0.10 3.71
C LEU A 50 -7.73 -1.21 3.34
N THR A 51 -6.46 -1.13 2.98
CA THR A 51 -5.57 -2.29 2.95
C THR A 51 -4.26 -1.94 3.65
N LEU A 52 -3.95 -2.67 4.71
CA LEU A 52 -2.72 -2.53 5.48
C LEU A 52 -1.84 -3.74 5.21
N ARG A 53 -0.68 -3.53 4.60
CA ARG A 53 0.31 -4.59 4.35
C ARG A 53 1.53 -4.37 5.22
N VAL A 54 1.75 -5.27 6.17
CA VAL A 54 2.93 -5.28 7.02
C VAL A 54 4.03 -6.08 6.32
N VAL A 55 5.14 -5.42 6.00
CA VAL A 55 6.25 -6.01 5.21
C VAL A 55 7.47 -6.33 6.05
N GLU A 56 7.62 -5.68 7.19
CA GLU A 56 8.75 -5.91 8.09
C GLU A 56 8.31 -5.73 9.56
N ILE A 57 8.83 -6.61 10.42
CA ILE A 57 8.68 -6.52 11.88
C ILE A 57 10.08 -6.67 12.51
N LYS A 58 10.46 -5.71 13.35
CA LYS A 58 11.72 -5.65 14.10
C LYS A 58 11.43 -5.37 15.57
N GLY A 59 11.36 -6.44 16.38
CA GLY A 59 10.99 -6.35 17.78
C GLY A 59 9.54 -5.88 17.95
N ASN A 60 9.33 -4.75 18.62
CA ASN A 60 8.01 -4.15 18.78
C ASN A 60 7.62 -3.18 17.65
N LYS A 61 8.52 -2.89 16.71
CA LYS A 61 8.27 -1.98 15.58
C LYS A 61 7.94 -2.76 14.33
N PHE A 62 7.08 -2.20 13.50
CA PHE A 62 6.71 -2.77 12.21
C PHE A 62 6.49 -1.67 11.18
N GLU A 63 6.64 -1.99 9.90
CA GLU A 63 6.44 -1.04 8.81
C GLU A 63 5.80 -1.69 7.60
N GLY A 64 5.30 -0.85 6.72
CA GLY A 64 4.64 -1.31 5.50
C GLY A 64 3.87 -0.22 4.78
N TYR A 65 2.79 -0.66 4.14
CA TYR A 65 2.01 0.13 3.20
C TYR A 65 0.55 0.16 3.60
N LEU A 66 -0.06 1.34 3.55
CA LEU A 66 -1.47 1.58 3.80
C LEU A 66 -2.09 2.22 2.57
N SER A 67 -3.10 1.56 2.01
CA SER A 67 -3.96 2.08 0.95
C SER A 67 -5.30 2.48 1.53
N THR A 68 -5.74 3.71 1.25
CA THR A 68 -7.09 4.20 1.57
C THR A 68 -7.81 4.51 0.28
N MET A 69 -8.91 3.80 0.04
CA MET A 69 -9.61 3.74 -1.25
C MET A 69 -11.09 4.11 -1.08
N GLU A 70 -11.68 4.73 -2.11
CA GLU A 70 -13.13 4.77 -2.21
C GLU A 70 -13.70 3.34 -2.35
N PRO A 71 -14.86 3.04 -1.74
CA PRO A 71 -15.43 1.69 -1.75
C PRO A 71 -15.93 1.24 -3.13
N TYR A 72 -16.44 2.17 -3.92
CA TYR A 72 -17.08 1.88 -5.20
C TYR A 72 -16.11 2.01 -6.38
N ASP A 73 -15.03 2.77 -6.22
CA ASP A 73 -13.96 2.91 -7.19
C ASP A 73 -12.61 2.89 -6.49
N THR A 74 -12.02 1.71 -6.38
CA THR A 74 -10.73 1.51 -5.70
C THR A 74 -9.56 2.21 -6.40
N THR A 75 -9.74 2.69 -7.63
CA THR A 75 -8.70 3.47 -8.30
C THR A 75 -8.57 4.86 -7.69
N ILE A 76 -9.66 5.41 -7.12
CA ILE A 76 -9.64 6.65 -6.35
C ILE A 76 -9.14 6.32 -4.95
N ARG A 77 -7.86 6.66 -4.70
CA ARG A 77 -7.17 6.29 -3.47
C ARG A 77 -5.95 7.15 -3.20
N TYR A 78 -5.43 7.03 -2.00
CA TYR A 78 -4.04 7.40 -1.73
C TYR A 78 -3.33 6.26 -1.00
N ASP A 79 -2.04 6.13 -1.31
CA ASP A 79 -1.18 5.11 -0.71
C ASP A 79 -0.03 5.78 0.04
N ALA A 80 0.22 5.27 1.24
CA ALA A 80 1.25 5.77 2.13
C ALA A 80 2.10 4.64 2.69
N ARG A 81 3.38 4.90 2.89
CA ARG A 81 4.19 4.13 3.84
C ARG A 81 3.71 4.43 5.25
N PHE A 82 3.76 3.43 6.12
CA PHE A 82 3.50 3.61 7.54
C PHE A 82 4.60 2.99 8.39
N THR A 83 4.75 3.51 9.60
CA THR A 83 5.47 2.87 10.70
C THR A 83 4.49 2.62 11.82
N GLY A 84 4.62 1.48 12.49
CA GLY A 84 3.82 1.12 13.64
C GLY A 84 4.67 0.59 14.79
N GLU A 85 4.09 0.63 15.98
CA GLU A 85 4.72 0.17 17.21
C GLU A 85 3.71 -0.56 18.07
N PHE A 86 4.16 -1.66 18.68
CA PHE A 86 3.41 -2.58 19.50
C PHE A 86 3.65 -2.28 20.98
N PHE A 87 2.57 -2.15 21.76
CA PHE A 87 2.60 -1.73 23.16
C PHE A 87 1.96 -2.75 24.12
N GLY A 88 1.97 -4.03 23.75
CA GLY A 88 1.44 -5.12 24.58
C GLY A 88 0.00 -5.46 24.21
N ASP A 89 -0.94 -4.56 24.45
CA ASP A 89 -2.39 -4.73 24.24
C ASP A 89 -2.99 -3.79 23.19
N TYR A 90 -2.17 -2.93 22.59
CA TYR A 90 -2.53 -2.11 21.43
C TYR A 90 -1.33 -1.91 20.49
N VAL A 91 -1.62 -1.47 19.28
CA VAL A 91 -0.62 -0.90 18.36
C VAL A 91 -0.92 0.57 18.07
N THR A 92 0.10 1.28 17.60
CA THR A 92 -0.10 2.55 16.88
C THR A 92 0.36 2.35 15.44
N ILE A 93 -0.32 3.01 14.49
CA ILE A 93 0.03 3.01 13.07
C ILE A 93 0.05 4.46 12.61
N LYS A 94 1.20 4.90 12.10
CA LYS A 94 1.42 6.27 11.63
C LYS A 94 1.86 6.24 10.17
N SER A 95 1.08 6.87 9.30
CA SER A 95 1.50 7.15 7.92
C SER A 95 2.69 8.13 7.91
N THR A 96 3.72 7.81 7.14
CA THR A 96 4.99 8.57 7.10
C THR A 96 5.26 9.23 5.76
N LYS A 97 4.91 8.58 4.64
CA LYS A 97 5.12 9.13 3.30
C LYS A 97 4.03 8.68 2.35
N VAL A 98 3.23 9.64 1.87
CA VAL A 98 2.30 9.41 0.75
C VAL A 98 3.11 9.36 -0.55
N PHE A 99 2.93 8.30 -1.33
CA PHE A 99 3.65 8.10 -2.60
C PHE A 99 2.72 7.96 -3.80
N TYR A 100 1.42 7.74 -3.58
CA TYR A 100 0.41 7.71 -4.63
C TYR A 100 -0.85 8.44 -4.18
N VAL A 101 -1.45 9.21 -5.09
CA VAL A 101 -2.74 9.89 -4.88
C VAL A 101 -3.47 9.97 -6.21
N ARG A 102 -4.67 9.39 -6.27
CA ARG A 102 -5.68 9.67 -7.29
C ARG A 102 -6.92 10.21 -6.62
N ASN A 103 -7.28 11.43 -6.96
CA ASN A 103 -8.43 12.12 -6.39
C ASN A 103 -9.71 11.77 -7.15
N SER A 104 -10.83 11.81 -6.44
CA SER A 104 -12.16 11.78 -7.05
C SER A 104 -12.39 13.04 -7.88
N PRO A 105 -13.11 12.98 -9.01
CA PRO A 105 -13.46 14.17 -9.79
C PRO A 105 -14.12 15.24 -8.90
N GLY A 106 -13.54 16.46 -8.87
CA GLY A 106 -14.07 17.58 -8.10
C GLY A 106 -13.73 17.60 -6.60
N SER A 107 -13.06 16.57 -6.08
CA SER A 107 -12.63 16.51 -4.67
C SER A 107 -11.12 16.22 -4.56
N LYS A 108 -10.54 16.39 -3.37
CA LYS A 108 -9.14 16.01 -3.10
C LYS A 108 -9.03 15.29 -1.76
N TRP A 109 -8.14 14.31 -1.68
CA TRP A 109 -7.78 13.68 -0.42
C TRP A 109 -7.17 14.71 0.55
N LEU A 110 -7.66 14.74 1.79
CA LEU A 110 -7.15 15.59 2.85
C LEU A 110 -5.88 14.99 3.48
N LEU A 111 -4.76 15.11 2.77
CA LEU A 111 -3.49 14.52 3.20
C LEU A 111 -2.91 15.13 4.48
N SER A 112 -3.46 16.26 4.96
CA SER A 112 -3.09 16.85 6.25
C SER A 112 -3.42 15.93 7.44
N CYS A 113 -4.38 15.01 7.31
CA CYS A 113 -4.71 14.03 8.34
C CYS A 113 -3.55 13.06 8.63
N VAL A 114 -2.59 12.91 7.71
CA VAL A 114 -1.37 12.10 7.94
C VAL A 114 -0.51 12.67 9.07
N ASN A 115 -0.65 13.97 9.37
CA ASN A 115 0.10 14.63 10.44
C ASN A 115 -0.58 14.47 11.82
N CYS A 116 -1.76 13.86 11.89
CA CYS A 116 -2.42 13.57 13.15
C CYS A 116 -1.56 12.62 14.01
N LYS A 117 -1.70 12.75 15.32
CA LYS A 117 -1.17 11.76 16.27
C LYS A 117 -1.82 10.40 15.95
N PRO A 118 -1.04 9.31 15.84
CA PRO A 118 -1.61 8.01 15.53
C PRO A 118 -2.53 7.56 16.68
N PRO A 119 -3.72 7.00 16.39
CA PRO A 119 -4.61 6.54 17.43
C PRO A 119 -4.05 5.27 18.10
N LYS A 120 -4.48 5.02 19.35
CA LYS A 120 -4.30 3.71 19.96
C LYS A 120 -5.27 2.74 19.28
N MET A 121 -4.74 1.69 18.67
CA MET A 121 -5.55 0.66 18.01
C MET A 121 -5.54 -0.62 18.84
N THR A 122 -6.68 -0.98 19.41
CA THR A 122 -6.85 -2.14 20.28
C THR A 122 -7.23 -3.39 19.50
N PHE A 123 -7.00 -4.55 20.10
CA PHE A 123 -7.33 -5.84 19.53
C PHE A 123 -8.70 -6.33 20.02
N GLY A 124 -9.38 -7.12 19.20
CA GLY A 124 -10.57 -7.84 19.63
C GLY A 124 -10.91 -9.00 18.71
N LEU A 125 -11.88 -9.80 19.13
CA LEU A 125 -12.39 -10.95 18.40
C LEU A 125 -13.91 -10.95 18.48
N GLN A 126 -14.58 -10.99 17.34
CA GLN A 126 -16.04 -11.10 17.25
C GLN A 126 -16.40 -12.04 16.10
N GLU A 127 -17.26 -13.04 16.35
CA GLU A 127 -17.81 -13.92 15.31
C GLU A 127 -16.74 -14.52 14.37
N ASN A 128 -15.66 -15.06 14.95
CA ASN A 128 -14.48 -15.61 14.25
C ASN A 128 -13.53 -14.59 13.60
N ARG A 129 -13.84 -13.30 13.68
CA ARG A 129 -13.06 -12.24 13.05
C ARG A 129 -12.20 -11.49 14.07
N PHE A 130 -10.89 -11.68 13.97
CA PHE A 130 -9.92 -10.89 14.75
C PHE A 130 -9.77 -9.51 14.12
N TYR A 131 -9.82 -8.46 14.94
CA TYR A 131 -9.71 -7.08 14.47
C TYR A 131 -8.72 -6.24 15.26
N ILE A 132 -8.18 -5.23 14.59
CA ILE A 132 -7.35 -4.14 15.10
C ILE A 132 -8.14 -2.85 14.85
N LYS A 133 -8.57 -2.16 15.90
CA LYS A 133 -9.50 -1.02 15.79
C LYS A 133 -9.03 0.18 16.59
N GLY A 134 -9.06 1.36 16.00
CA GLY A 134 -8.72 2.60 16.69
C GLY A 134 -9.55 3.78 16.19
N THR A 135 -9.67 4.80 17.03
CA THR A 135 -10.43 6.02 16.74
C THR A 135 -9.50 7.22 16.80
N VAL A 136 -9.54 8.07 15.78
CA VAL A 136 -8.93 9.40 15.78
C VAL A 136 -9.97 10.39 16.28
N ASP A 137 -9.79 10.88 17.49
CA ASP A 137 -10.63 11.88 18.14
C ASP A 137 -9.86 13.19 18.42
N GLU A 138 -8.57 13.07 18.74
CA GLU A 138 -7.60 14.14 18.96
C GLU A 138 -6.94 14.62 17.63
N CYS A 139 -7.74 15.09 16.66
CA CYS A 139 -7.21 15.77 15.48
C CYS A 139 -8.18 16.81 14.91
N TYR A 140 -7.87 17.38 13.73
CA TYR A 140 -8.78 18.26 13.02
C TYR A 140 -10.16 17.60 12.85
N PRO A 141 -11.27 18.34 12.99
CA PRO A 141 -12.62 17.77 12.95
C PRO A 141 -12.90 16.86 11.75
N GLN A 142 -12.38 17.23 10.57
CA GLN A 142 -12.52 16.49 9.33
C GLN A 142 -11.67 15.21 9.23
N CYS A 143 -10.73 14.99 10.16
CA CYS A 143 -9.91 13.79 10.25
C CYS A 143 -10.44 12.79 11.28
N LYS A 144 -11.54 13.11 11.98
CA LYS A 144 -12.13 12.22 12.97
C LYS A 144 -12.70 10.99 12.28
N GLY A 145 -12.36 9.81 12.78
CA GLY A 145 -12.69 8.55 12.10
C GLY A 145 -12.32 7.34 12.93
N VAL A 146 -12.97 6.22 12.65
CA VAL A 146 -12.62 4.90 13.12
C VAL A 146 -11.89 4.17 12.00
N SER A 147 -10.76 3.55 12.29
CA SER A 147 -10.10 2.61 11.39
C SER A 147 -10.12 1.22 12.00
N GLU A 148 -10.57 0.24 11.23
CA GLU A 148 -10.67 -1.16 11.64
C GLU A 148 -10.02 -2.04 10.58
N PHE A 149 -9.07 -2.89 10.98
CA PHE A 149 -8.46 -3.92 10.14
C PHE A 149 -8.82 -5.29 10.69
N SER A 150 -9.12 -6.27 9.84
CA SER A 150 -9.48 -7.60 10.31
C SER A 150 -9.06 -8.72 9.40
N LYS A 151 -8.98 -9.91 10.00
CA LYS A 151 -8.78 -11.21 9.34
C LYS A 151 -9.64 -12.25 10.07
N GLU A 152 -10.09 -13.25 9.33
CA GLU A 152 -10.74 -14.41 9.94
C GLU A 152 -9.70 -15.23 10.71
N ILE A 153 -10.08 -15.80 11.85
CA ILE A 153 -9.16 -16.59 12.70
C ILE A 153 -8.56 -17.77 11.94
N ASP A 154 -9.33 -18.37 11.03
CA ASP A 154 -8.90 -19.51 10.22
C ASP A 154 -7.81 -19.16 9.19
N GLN A 155 -7.56 -17.88 8.94
CA GLN A 155 -6.47 -17.42 8.09
C GLN A 155 -5.11 -17.45 8.79
N PHE A 156 -5.10 -17.62 10.13
CA PHE A 156 -3.87 -17.76 10.91
C PHE A 156 -3.54 -19.24 11.09
N ASN A 157 -2.25 -19.57 11.04
CA ASN A 157 -1.79 -20.90 11.44
C ASN A 157 -2.01 -21.13 12.94
N ASP A 158 -1.94 -22.39 13.39
CA ASP A 158 -2.24 -22.74 14.77
C ASP A 158 -1.40 -21.98 15.82
N LYS A 159 -0.12 -21.77 15.55
CA LYS A 159 0.79 -21.03 16.46
C LYS A 159 0.41 -19.55 16.58
N ASP A 160 0.01 -18.96 15.47
CA ASP A 160 -0.43 -17.56 15.43
C ASP A 160 -1.79 -17.42 16.11
N GLN A 161 -2.72 -18.36 15.92
CA GLN A 161 -3.97 -18.38 16.65
C GLN A 161 -3.73 -18.43 18.17
N ASP A 162 -2.86 -19.32 18.67
CA ASP A 162 -2.51 -19.37 20.10
C ASP A 162 -1.97 -18.03 20.61
N SER A 163 -1.17 -17.34 19.79
CA SER A 163 -0.64 -16.01 20.11
C SER A 163 -1.75 -14.95 20.19
N LEU A 164 -2.75 -15.00 19.30
CA LEU A 164 -3.90 -14.09 19.29
C LEU A 164 -4.82 -14.30 20.50
N TYR A 165 -5.15 -15.55 20.83
CA TYR A 165 -5.98 -15.85 22.01
C TYR A 165 -5.27 -15.45 23.31
N ALA A 166 -3.95 -15.70 23.42
CA ALA A 166 -3.15 -15.25 24.55
C ALA A 166 -3.08 -13.72 24.66
N LEU A 167 -2.96 -13.01 23.54
CA LEU A 167 -2.98 -11.55 23.47
C LEU A 167 -4.29 -10.97 24.00
N LEU A 168 -5.42 -11.58 23.61
CA LEU A 168 -6.76 -11.18 24.04
C LEU A 168 -7.11 -11.67 25.45
N LYS A 169 -6.26 -12.49 26.08
CA LYS A 169 -6.48 -13.08 27.41
C LYS A 169 -7.79 -13.89 27.50
N ILE A 170 -8.12 -14.60 26.42
CA ILE A 170 -9.28 -15.49 26.33
C ILE A 170 -8.84 -16.91 25.99
N GLU A 171 -9.64 -17.90 26.38
CA GLU A 171 -9.35 -19.30 26.08
C GLU A 171 -9.65 -19.62 24.61
N ARG A 172 -8.74 -20.38 23.97
CA ARG A 172 -8.94 -20.88 22.61
C ARG A 172 -9.94 -22.04 22.63
N PRO A 173 -11.02 -22.00 21.82
CA PRO A 173 -11.92 -23.14 21.68
C PRO A 173 -11.14 -24.37 21.22
N LEU A 174 -11.35 -25.51 21.88
CA LEU A 174 -10.76 -26.76 21.45
C LEU A 174 -11.27 -27.10 20.04
N LYS A 175 -10.36 -27.36 19.10
CA LYS A 175 -10.73 -27.93 17.80
C LYS A 175 -11.42 -29.26 18.07
N ASN A 176 -12.73 -29.35 17.81
CA ASN A 176 -13.44 -30.62 17.88
C ASN A 176 -12.86 -31.57 16.83
N VAL A 177 -12.01 -32.49 17.26
CA VAL A 177 -11.62 -33.67 16.49
C VAL A 177 -12.80 -34.64 16.52
N GLN A 178 -13.89 -34.31 15.83
CA GLN A 178 -15.03 -35.22 15.66
C GLN A 178 -15.90 -34.78 14.48
N ALA A 179 -15.49 -35.21 13.29
CA ALA A 179 -16.36 -35.35 12.14
C ALA A 179 -15.99 -36.62 11.37
N THR A 180 -16.10 -37.77 12.04
CA THR A 180 -16.22 -39.09 11.41
C THR A 180 -17.24 -39.91 12.18
N ALA A 181 -18.51 -39.59 11.99
CA ALA A 181 -19.59 -40.55 12.17
C ALA A 181 -20.25 -40.72 10.80
N ALA A 182 -19.74 -41.70 10.05
CA ALA A 182 -20.50 -42.31 8.98
C ALA A 182 -21.73 -42.96 9.60
N VAL A 183 -22.92 -42.51 9.23
CA VAL A 183 -24.15 -43.29 9.41
C VAL A 183 -24.58 -43.75 8.04
N ALA A 184 -24.30 -45.02 7.77
CA ALA A 184 -24.81 -45.75 6.63
C ALA A 184 -26.32 -46.01 6.80
N VAL A 185 -27.07 -45.61 5.77
CA VAL A 185 -28.27 -46.22 5.17
C VAL A 185 -29.14 -47.14 6.05
N VAL A 186 -30.41 -46.74 6.21
CA VAL A 186 -31.54 -47.69 6.13
C VAL A 186 -32.56 -47.13 5.14
N GLU A 187 -32.66 -47.77 3.98
CA GLU A 187 -33.76 -47.61 3.03
C GLU A 187 -35.03 -48.27 3.57
N MET A 188 -36.17 -47.55 3.51
CA MET A 188 -37.49 -48.16 3.37
C MET A 188 -38.42 -47.18 2.63
N LYS A 189 -38.92 -47.60 1.47
CA LYS A 189 -40.05 -47.04 0.69
C LYS A 189 -41.13 -48.14 0.59
N PRO A 190 -42.38 -47.89 0.12
CA PRO A 190 -43.13 -46.63 -0.07
C PRO A 190 -44.60 -46.70 0.43
N LYS A 191 -45.35 -45.59 0.40
CA LYS A 191 -46.74 -45.59 -0.13
C LYS A 191 -47.20 -44.20 -0.58
N VAL A 192 -47.78 -44.21 -1.77
CA VAL A 192 -48.33 -43.10 -2.57
C VAL A 192 -49.70 -42.68 -2.02
N ASN A 193 -49.98 -41.37 -2.03
CA ASN A 193 -51.22 -40.79 -2.57
C ASN A 193 -51.08 -39.25 -2.67
N ASP A 194 -51.17 -38.77 -3.91
CA ASP A 194 -51.25 -37.37 -4.36
C ASP A 194 -52.69 -36.83 -4.09
N PRO A 195 -52.90 -35.52 -3.93
CA PRO A 195 -53.00 -34.64 -5.11
C PRO A 195 -52.32 -33.26 -4.94
N GLY A 196 -51.69 -32.75 -6.00
CA GLY A 196 -51.20 -31.36 -6.12
C GLY A 196 -52.33 -30.33 -6.38
N PRO A 197 -52.05 -29.14 -6.96
CA PRO A 197 -50.76 -28.47 -7.17
C PRO A 197 -50.74 -27.02 -6.58
N GLU A 198 -49.57 -26.39 -6.45
CA GLU A 198 -49.38 -24.93 -6.67
C GLU A 198 -47.90 -24.52 -6.55
N GLU A 199 -47.35 -23.99 -7.65
CA GLU A 199 -46.03 -23.33 -7.72
C GLU A 199 -46.16 -21.86 -7.29
N VAL A 200 -45.30 -21.40 -6.38
CA VAL A 200 -45.07 -19.97 -6.15
C VAL A 200 -43.61 -19.64 -6.41
N SER A 201 -43.37 -19.01 -7.55
CA SER A 201 -42.11 -18.37 -7.93
C SER A 201 -41.91 -17.07 -7.17
N ILE A 202 -40.79 -16.90 -6.48
CA ILE A 202 -40.39 -15.61 -5.90
C ILE A 202 -39.43 -14.92 -6.88
N GLN A 203 -39.97 -14.05 -7.74
CA GLN A 203 -39.20 -13.06 -8.50
C GLN A 203 -38.80 -11.89 -7.58
N ARG A 204 -37.50 -11.56 -7.55
CA ARG A 204 -36.99 -10.33 -6.91
C ARG A 204 -37.08 -9.18 -7.89
N THR A 205 -37.92 -8.20 -7.58
CA THR A 205 -38.07 -6.95 -8.35
C THR A 205 -36.94 -5.97 -8.01
N MET A 206 -36.27 -5.44 -9.04
CA MET A 206 -35.32 -4.33 -8.94
C MET A 206 -36.08 -3.00 -8.82
N LEU A 207 -35.69 -2.14 -7.87
CA LEU A 207 -36.18 -0.76 -7.79
C LEU A 207 -35.22 0.17 -8.53
N THR A 208 -35.73 0.79 -9.60
CA THR A 208 -35.11 1.84 -10.41
C THR A 208 -35.21 3.22 -9.73
N PRO A 209 -34.33 4.18 -10.09
CA PRO A 209 -34.35 5.53 -9.51
C PRO A 209 -35.48 6.38 -10.11
N VAL A 210 -36.13 7.19 -9.28
CA VAL A 210 -37.14 8.17 -9.72
C VAL A 210 -36.51 9.56 -9.81
N THR A 211 -36.59 10.15 -11.00
CA THR A 211 -36.39 11.58 -11.25
C THR A 211 -37.72 12.33 -11.32
N THR A 212 -37.71 13.51 -10.70
CA THR A 212 -38.53 14.74 -10.71
C THR A 212 -39.70 14.89 -11.72
N GLU A 213 -40.90 15.28 -11.24
CA GLU A 213 -41.49 16.64 -11.38
C GLU A 213 -42.94 16.84 -10.84
N LEU A 214 -43.16 18.04 -10.27
CA LEU A 214 -44.34 18.93 -10.24
C LEU A 214 -45.73 18.45 -9.72
N ILE A 215 -46.21 19.03 -8.60
CA ILE A 215 -47.55 19.68 -8.45
C ILE A 215 -47.49 20.86 -7.43
N ARG A 216 -48.32 21.87 -7.71
CA ARG A 216 -48.44 23.27 -7.26
C ARG A 216 -49.25 23.48 -5.96
N SER A 217 -48.87 24.53 -5.22
CA SER A 217 -49.69 25.56 -4.52
C SER A 217 -50.47 25.27 -3.22
N ASN A 218 -50.09 25.93 -2.11
CA ASN A 218 -50.77 27.14 -1.58
C ASN A 218 -50.05 27.77 -0.36
N LYS A 219 -50.04 29.11 -0.30
CA LYS A 219 -49.41 30.00 0.70
C LYS A 219 -50.51 30.73 1.52
N PRO A 220 -50.22 31.28 2.72
CA PRO A 220 -50.02 32.75 2.87
C PRO A 220 -48.89 33.15 3.87
N LYS A 221 -47.89 33.98 3.49
CA LYS A 221 -47.61 35.42 3.81
C LYS A 221 -47.34 35.72 5.31
N GLN A 222 -46.07 35.75 5.76
CA GLN A 222 -45.12 36.91 5.93
C GLN A 222 -45.39 37.82 7.16
N PRO A 223 -44.35 38.34 7.86
CA PRO A 223 -43.48 39.41 7.32
C PRO A 223 -41.96 39.24 7.54
N VAL A 224 -41.21 39.98 6.71
CA VAL A 224 -39.75 40.10 6.61
C VAL A 224 -39.28 41.32 7.42
N LEU A 225 -38.12 41.21 8.08
CA LEU A 225 -37.21 42.34 8.32
C LEU A 225 -35.77 41.94 7.93
N PRO A 226 -34.97 42.89 7.38
CA PRO A 226 -33.68 42.60 6.76
C PRO A 226 -32.52 42.84 7.72
N VAL A 227 -31.49 41.98 7.67
CA VAL A 227 -30.16 42.34 8.18
C VAL A 227 -29.09 41.93 7.17
N THR A 228 -28.48 42.95 6.60
CA THR A 228 -27.25 42.95 5.84
C THR A 228 -26.06 42.63 6.75
N ALA A 229 -25.21 41.67 6.39
CA ALA A 229 -23.85 41.59 6.93
C ALA A 229 -22.86 41.01 5.89
N LYS A 230 -21.92 41.89 5.56
CA LYS A 230 -20.78 41.84 4.65
C LYS A 230 -19.98 40.53 4.67
N ILE A 231 -19.69 40.01 3.48
CA ILE A 231 -18.68 38.97 3.23
C ILE A 231 -17.30 39.61 3.37
N ASN A 232 -16.54 39.25 4.40
CA ASN A 232 -15.13 39.62 4.51
C ASN A 232 -14.28 38.62 3.71
N VAL A 233 -13.85 39.07 2.53
CA VAL A 233 -12.78 38.44 1.75
C VAL A 233 -11.46 38.68 2.48
N TYR A 234 -10.94 37.68 3.17
CA TYR A 234 -9.59 37.74 3.73
C TYR A 234 -8.55 37.51 2.63
N ARG A 235 -7.96 38.63 2.19
CA ARG A 235 -6.76 38.72 1.36
C ARG A 235 -5.56 38.25 2.18
N GLN A 236 -5.00 37.08 1.86
CA GLN A 236 -3.76 36.63 2.49
C GLN A 236 -2.57 37.45 1.96
N SER A 237 -1.96 38.21 2.86
CA SER A 237 -0.70 38.91 2.68
C SER A 237 0.46 37.91 2.76
N SER A 238 1.35 37.97 1.77
CA SER A 238 2.59 37.22 1.72
C SER A 238 3.61 37.84 2.69
N LEU A 239 4.01 37.09 3.72
CA LEU A 239 5.21 37.37 4.52
C LEU A 239 6.32 36.41 4.09
N THR A 240 7.27 36.97 3.36
CA THR A 240 8.53 36.33 2.95
C THR A 240 9.46 36.24 4.16
N ILE A 241 9.72 35.03 4.67
CA ILE A 241 10.79 34.79 5.64
C ILE A 241 11.91 34.02 4.94
N LYS A 242 13.07 34.66 4.80
CA LYS A 242 14.33 34.06 4.35
C LYS A 242 14.82 33.05 5.40
N PRO A 243 15.26 31.84 5.01
CA PRO A 243 15.97 30.95 5.93
C PRO A 243 17.45 31.38 6.05
N THR A 244 17.85 31.83 7.23
CA THR A 244 19.25 32.05 7.61
C THR A 244 19.76 30.81 8.36
N VAL A 245 20.78 30.16 7.81
CA VAL A 245 21.47 29.00 8.40
C VAL A 245 22.59 29.50 9.32
N PRO A 246 22.62 29.14 10.63
CA PRO A 246 23.79 29.39 11.46
C PRO A 246 24.80 28.25 11.30
N ASN A 247 25.94 28.58 10.69
CA ASN A 247 27.11 27.72 10.58
C ASN A 247 27.88 27.79 11.91
N LYS A 248 27.99 26.69 12.66
CA LYS A 248 28.80 26.61 13.88
C LYS A 248 29.97 25.64 13.67
N ILE A 249 31.15 26.24 13.51
CA ILE A 249 32.45 25.59 13.50
C ILE A 249 32.82 25.27 14.95
N ILE A 250 33.21 24.02 15.23
CA ILE A 250 33.94 23.63 16.45
C ILE A 250 35.16 22.80 16.01
N PRO A 251 36.35 22.99 16.63
CA PRO A 251 37.63 22.51 16.11
C PRO A 251 37.87 21.03 16.40
N ALA A 252 38.54 20.35 15.46
CA ALA A 252 39.09 19.02 15.67
C ALA A 252 40.58 19.16 16.02
N ASP A 253 40.99 18.57 17.14
CA ASP A 253 42.38 18.31 17.45
C ASP A 253 42.57 16.89 18.01
N VAL A 254 43.67 16.28 17.55
CA VAL A 254 44.39 15.08 18.01
C VAL A 254 43.63 13.76 18.23
N ALA A 255 43.92 12.76 17.38
CA ALA A 255 44.76 11.60 17.76
C ALA A 255 44.80 10.55 16.63
N GLN A 256 45.96 10.47 15.98
CA GLN A 256 46.36 9.33 15.16
C GLN A 256 46.66 8.13 16.08
N THR A 257 46.06 6.98 15.80
CA THR A 257 46.70 5.69 16.09
C THR A 257 46.49 4.73 14.92
N SER A 258 47.62 4.38 14.32
CA SER A 258 47.80 3.39 13.27
C SER A 258 47.76 1.97 13.82
N ILE A 259 47.00 1.08 13.19
CA ILE A 259 47.36 -0.34 13.15
C ILE A 259 47.28 -0.79 11.68
N LYS A 260 48.45 -1.11 11.12
CA LYS A 260 48.60 -1.90 9.89
C LYS A 260 48.32 -3.37 10.21
N LYS A 261 47.58 -4.06 9.35
CA LYS A 261 48.00 -5.39 8.91
C LYS A 261 47.46 -5.74 7.53
N ASP A 262 48.43 -6.03 6.66
CA ASP A 262 48.33 -6.78 5.42
C ASP A 262 47.32 -7.93 5.47
N THR A 263 46.51 -8.06 4.42
CA THR A 263 46.33 -9.33 3.71
C THR A 263 45.91 -9.02 2.28
N GLN A 264 46.67 -9.59 1.35
CA GLN A 264 46.64 -9.35 -0.08
C GLN A 264 45.38 -9.89 -0.75
N ALA A 265 45.01 -9.20 -1.82
CA ALA A 265 43.94 -9.52 -2.73
C ALA A 265 44.25 -10.74 -3.59
N VAL A 266 43.25 -11.61 -3.78
CA VAL A 266 43.03 -12.33 -5.03
C VAL A 266 41.60 -12.05 -5.46
N VAL A 267 41.39 -10.87 -6.05
CA VAL A 267 40.14 -10.53 -6.73
C VAL A 267 40.30 -10.98 -8.18
N MET A 268 39.74 -12.13 -8.48
CA MET A 268 39.52 -12.57 -9.86
C MET A 268 38.45 -11.67 -10.46
N GLN A 269 38.87 -10.59 -11.12
CA GLN A 269 37.98 -9.66 -11.81
C GLN A 269 37.39 -10.33 -13.05
N THR A 270 36.28 -11.05 -12.91
CA THR A 270 35.40 -11.30 -14.05
C THR A 270 34.60 -10.04 -14.32
N LYS A 271 35.04 -9.29 -15.33
CA LYS A 271 34.30 -8.18 -15.96
C LYS A 271 32.85 -8.62 -16.19
N PRO A 272 31.82 -7.87 -15.75
CA PRO A 272 30.45 -8.20 -16.07
C PRO A 272 30.29 -8.09 -17.59
N VAL A 273 30.07 -9.22 -18.25
CA VAL A 273 29.62 -9.23 -19.63
C VAL A 273 28.20 -8.66 -19.61
N VAL A 274 28.10 -7.36 -19.87
CA VAL A 274 26.84 -6.72 -20.24
C VAL A 274 26.40 -7.40 -21.53
N ALA A 275 25.48 -8.34 -21.42
CA ALA A 275 24.77 -8.86 -22.58
C ALA A 275 24.11 -7.67 -23.27
N LYS A 276 24.53 -7.35 -24.50
CA LYS A 276 23.82 -6.41 -25.36
C LYS A 276 22.38 -6.92 -25.49
N PRO A 277 21.34 -6.15 -25.13
CA PRO A 277 20.01 -6.43 -25.61
C PRO A 277 20.01 -5.98 -27.08
N VAL A 278 20.37 -6.90 -27.97
CA VAL A 278 19.97 -6.79 -29.37
C VAL A 278 18.45 -6.94 -29.35
N LEU A 279 17.74 -5.96 -29.90
CA LEU A 279 16.32 -6.05 -30.19
C LEU A 279 16.14 -7.39 -30.93
N LYS A 280 15.64 -8.43 -30.25
CA LYS A 280 15.15 -9.60 -30.97
C LYS A 280 14.03 -9.05 -31.85
N ASP A 281 14.09 -9.33 -33.14
CA ASP A 281 12.98 -9.13 -34.07
C ASP A 281 11.80 -9.99 -33.61
N SER A 282 11.18 -9.59 -32.52
CA SER A 282 10.02 -10.24 -31.94
C SER A 282 8.85 -9.54 -32.59
N ILE A 283 8.33 -10.15 -33.66
CA ILE A 283 6.96 -9.90 -34.12
C ILE A 283 6.04 -10.52 -33.08
N THR A 284 6.13 -10.05 -31.84
CA THR A 284 5.11 -10.34 -30.83
C THR A 284 3.94 -9.46 -31.19
N ALA A 285 2.77 -10.07 -31.39
CA ALA A 285 1.53 -9.33 -31.56
C ALA A 285 1.38 -8.30 -30.43
N LEU A 286 0.75 -7.15 -30.73
CA LEU A 286 0.47 -6.15 -29.71
C LEU A 286 -0.26 -6.78 -28.51
N PRO A 287 -0.01 -6.30 -27.28
CA PRO A 287 -0.65 -6.85 -26.09
C PRO A 287 -2.17 -6.90 -26.23
N LYS A 288 -2.79 -7.93 -25.64
CA LYS A 288 -4.25 -8.06 -25.64
C LYS A 288 -4.87 -6.82 -24.98
N GLY A 289 -5.85 -6.20 -25.64
CA GLY A 289 -6.48 -4.98 -25.11
C GLY A 289 -5.72 -3.69 -25.43
N TYR A 290 -4.65 -3.73 -26.23
CA TYR A 290 -3.84 -2.54 -26.54
C TYR A 290 -4.63 -1.48 -27.31
N ALA A 291 -5.40 -1.86 -28.33
CA ALA A 291 -6.14 -0.93 -29.19
C ALA A 291 -7.35 -0.31 -28.48
N GLU A 292 -7.89 -1.01 -27.48
CA GLU A 292 -9.09 -0.64 -26.74
C GLU A 292 -8.79 0.34 -25.59
N ARG A 293 -7.54 0.41 -25.13
CA ARG A 293 -7.14 1.29 -24.02
C ARG A 293 -6.88 2.70 -24.49
N LYS A 294 -7.32 3.67 -23.68
CA LYS A 294 -6.94 5.08 -23.88
C LYS A 294 -5.44 5.23 -23.63
N VAL A 295 -4.75 5.87 -24.55
CA VAL A 295 -3.33 6.21 -24.38
C VAL A 295 -3.23 7.62 -23.80
N ASN A 296 -2.61 7.74 -22.62
CA ASN A 296 -2.35 9.02 -21.96
C ASN A 296 -0.88 9.40 -22.12
N VAL A 297 -0.59 10.46 -22.88
CA VAL A 297 0.76 10.98 -23.03
C VAL A 297 1.14 11.74 -21.76
N VAL A 298 2.00 11.14 -20.93
CA VAL A 298 2.40 11.72 -19.64
C VAL A 298 3.62 12.64 -19.76
N ARG A 299 4.43 12.48 -20.82
CA ARG A 299 5.64 13.27 -21.04
C ARG A 299 6.04 13.30 -22.51
N THR A 300 6.58 14.44 -22.94
CA THR A 300 7.34 14.56 -24.19
C THR A 300 8.78 14.98 -23.84
N ILE A 301 9.77 14.22 -24.31
CA ILE A 301 11.18 14.41 -23.96
C ILE A 301 11.97 14.75 -25.24
N PRO A 302 12.54 15.96 -25.36
CA PRO A 302 13.43 16.29 -26.46
C PRO A 302 14.79 15.60 -26.30
N VAL A 303 15.29 14.98 -27.36
CA VAL A 303 16.59 14.29 -27.39
C VAL A 303 17.40 14.70 -28.61
N ASP A 304 18.71 14.82 -28.45
CA ASP A 304 19.70 15.22 -29.44
C ASP A 304 20.59 14.03 -29.89
N THR A 305 20.14 12.81 -29.61
CA THR A 305 20.90 11.57 -29.86
C THR A 305 20.12 10.60 -30.75
N ASP A 306 20.86 9.72 -31.42
CA ASP A 306 20.31 8.69 -32.31
C ASP A 306 19.63 7.52 -31.58
N SER A 307 19.73 7.49 -30.25
CA SER A 307 19.27 6.39 -29.43
C SER A 307 19.14 6.78 -27.97
N ILE A 308 18.16 6.18 -27.29
CA ILE A 308 17.95 6.30 -25.85
C ILE A 308 18.17 4.96 -25.18
N THR A 309 18.58 4.98 -23.90
CA THR A 309 18.56 3.79 -23.05
C THR A 309 17.46 3.94 -22.02
N ILE A 310 16.56 2.98 -21.98
CA ILE A 310 15.46 2.91 -21.03
C ILE A 310 15.83 1.95 -19.91
N ARG A 311 15.55 2.36 -18.68
CA ARG A 311 15.57 1.52 -17.49
C ARG A 311 14.19 1.51 -16.86
N VAL A 312 13.59 0.31 -16.76
CA VAL A 312 12.26 0.12 -16.19
C VAL A 312 12.37 -0.81 -14.98
N TYR A 313 11.81 -0.40 -13.86
CA TYR A 313 11.73 -1.20 -12.63
C TYR A 313 10.51 -0.81 -11.82
N ASP A 314 10.26 -1.56 -10.76
CA ASP A 314 9.18 -1.33 -9.82
C ASP A 314 9.31 0.02 -9.11
N ASN A 315 8.17 0.68 -8.84
CA ASN A 315 8.13 1.96 -8.13
C ASN A 315 7.88 1.82 -6.61
N GLY A 316 8.64 0.95 -5.93
CA GLY A 316 8.73 0.92 -4.48
C GLY A 316 8.62 -0.47 -3.89
N VAL A 317 7.41 -1.05 -3.92
CA VAL A 317 7.16 -2.42 -3.47
C VAL A 317 6.99 -3.29 -4.67
N VAL A 318 7.84 -4.31 -4.78
CA VAL A 318 7.62 -5.39 -5.73
C VAL A 318 6.34 -6.13 -5.34
N ASP A 319 5.24 -5.76 -5.97
CA ASP A 319 3.89 -6.19 -5.64
C ASP A 319 3.24 -7.02 -6.77
N GLY A 320 4.07 -7.47 -7.71
CA GLY A 320 3.67 -8.35 -8.79
C GLY A 320 3.27 -7.63 -10.06
N ASP A 321 3.56 -6.34 -10.19
CA ASP A 321 3.34 -5.59 -11.42
C ASP A 321 3.97 -6.24 -12.67
N VAL A 322 3.19 -6.39 -13.74
CA VAL A 322 3.64 -6.93 -15.04
C VAL A 322 3.30 -5.96 -16.17
N VAL A 323 4.30 -5.58 -16.98
CA VAL A 323 4.15 -4.62 -18.08
C VAL A 323 4.74 -5.10 -19.40
N SER A 324 4.12 -4.74 -20.52
CA SER A 324 4.78 -4.69 -21.82
C SER A 324 5.11 -3.25 -22.20
N VAL A 325 6.21 -3.05 -22.93
CA VAL A 325 6.58 -1.76 -23.53
C VAL A 325 6.50 -1.89 -25.04
N VAL A 326 5.71 -1.01 -25.65
CA VAL A 326 5.51 -0.93 -27.10
C VAL A 326 6.17 0.33 -27.60
N TYR A 327 7.04 0.22 -28.60
CA TYR A 327 7.68 1.34 -29.27
C TYR A 327 7.24 1.40 -30.72
N ASN A 328 6.56 2.47 -31.12
CA ASN A 328 5.99 2.63 -32.48
C ASN A 328 5.25 1.37 -32.96
N ASP A 329 4.29 0.91 -32.15
CA ASP A 329 3.47 -0.28 -32.38
C ASP A 329 4.23 -1.61 -32.51
N LYS A 330 5.47 -1.66 -32.03
CA LYS A 330 6.26 -2.90 -31.89
C LYS A 330 6.56 -3.17 -30.43
N VAL A 331 6.28 -4.39 -29.96
CA VAL A 331 6.61 -4.79 -28.59
C VAL A 331 8.13 -4.89 -28.46
N VAL A 332 8.73 -4.06 -27.60
CA VAL A 332 10.17 -4.06 -27.31
C VAL A 332 10.50 -4.71 -25.97
N ILE A 333 9.52 -4.78 -25.07
CA ILE A 333 9.56 -5.55 -23.82
C ILE A 333 8.22 -6.26 -23.71
N ASP A 334 8.22 -7.59 -23.56
CA ASP A 334 6.99 -8.36 -23.41
C ASP A 334 6.86 -8.93 -21.99
N GLN A 335 5.72 -8.64 -21.33
CA GLN A 335 5.31 -9.18 -20.03
C GLN A 335 6.43 -9.19 -18.98
N LEU A 336 7.13 -8.08 -18.82
CA LEU A 336 8.14 -7.90 -17.79
C LEU A 336 7.48 -7.79 -16.42
N SER A 337 7.76 -8.75 -15.54
CA SER A 337 7.53 -8.59 -14.10
C SER A 337 8.48 -7.54 -13.55
N LEU A 338 7.92 -6.46 -13.02
CA LEU A 338 8.68 -5.39 -12.39
C LEU A 338 9.31 -5.89 -11.09
N THR A 339 10.57 -5.52 -10.88
CA THR A 339 11.31 -5.85 -9.66
C THR A 339 12.12 -4.63 -9.23
N SER A 340 12.82 -4.70 -8.10
CA SER A 340 13.76 -3.65 -7.69
C SER A 340 14.98 -3.51 -8.61
N ARG A 341 15.24 -4.49 -9.48
CA ARG A 341 16.33 -4.43 -10.47
C ARG A 341 15.80 -3.89 -11.80
N ALA A 342 16.45 -2.84 -12.30
CA ALA A 342 16.17 -2.28 -13.62
C ALA A 342 16.37 -3.28 -14.76
N PHE A 343 15.33 -3.48 -15.55
CA PHE A 343 15.47 -3.98 -16.91
C PHE A 343 15.98 -2.85 -17.80
N VAL A 344 17.01 -3.12 -18.61
CA VAL A 344 17.69 -2.10 -19.41
C VAL A 344 17.59 -2.47 -20.89
N ILE A 345 17.12 -1.54 -21.71
CA ILE A 345 17.06 -1.70 -23.17
C ILE A 345 17.49 -0.42 -23.87
N LYS A 346 18.22 -0.54 -24.98
CA LYS A 346 18.58 0.58 -25.84
C LYS A 346 17.64 0.61 -27.05
N ILE A 347 17.05 1.76 -27.33
CA ILE A 347 16.06 1.95 -28.41
C ILE A 347 16.58 3.05 -29.35
N PRO A 348 16.57 2.82 -30.68
CA PRO A 348 16.93 3.85 -31.64
C PRO A 348 15.88 4.98 -31.66
N VAL A 349 16.31 6.20 -31.91
CA VAL A 349 15.44 7.37 -32.09
C VAL A 349 15.37 7.67 -33.58
N GLN A 350 14.16 7.69 -34.13
CA GLN A 350 13.87 8.04 -35.52
C GLN A 350 13.88 9.56 -35.68
N PRO A 351 14.82 10.16 -36.44
CA PRO A 351 14.93 11.62 -36.55
C PRO A 351 13.74 12.31 -37.22
N SER A 352 13.08 11.62 -38.14
CA SER A 352 11.98 12.13 -38.97
C SER A 352 10.67 11.36 -38.77
N GLY A 353 10.57 10.57 -37.69
CA GLY A 353 9.45 9.69 -37.41
C GLY A 353 8.90 9.86 -36.00
N ASN A 354 7.81 9.16 -35.71
CA ASN A 354 7.31 9.07 -34.34
C ASN A 354 8.31 8.29 -33.49
N ASN A 355 8.32 8.59 -32.20
CA ASN A 355 9.07 7.82 -31.21
C ASN A 355 8.21 7.73 -29.95
N THR A 356 7.18 6.91 -30.02
CA THR A 356 6.20 6.78 -28.95
C THR A 356 6.43 5.47 -28.21
N LEU A 357 6.63 5.58 -26.89
CA LEU A 357 6.73 4.45 -25.97
C LEU A 357 5.41 4.35 -25.21
N VAL A 358 4.70 3.23 -25.36
CA VAL A 358 3.49 2.93 -24.60
C VAL A 358 3.80 1.84 -23.59
N PHE A 359 3.51 2.12 -22.33
CA PHE A 359 3.61 1.18 -21.23
C PHE A 359 2.24 0.59 -20.98
N HIS A 360 2.13 -0.72 -21.17
CA HIS A 360 0.88 -1.45 -21.10
C HIS A 360 0.90 -2.40 -19.91
N ALA A 361 -0.05 -2.24 -18.98
CA ALA A 361 -0.16 -3.07 -17.80
C ALA A 361 -0.93 -4.37 -18.07
N HIS A 362 -0.36 -5.52 -17.75
CA HIS A 362 -1.04 -6.82 -17.83
C HIS A 362 -1.84 -7.15 -16.57
N ASN A 363 -1.50 -6.49 -15.45
CA ASN A 363 -2.22 -6.56 -14.19
C ASN A 363 -2.22 -5.17 -13.51
N LEU A 364 -2.71 -5.08 -12.29
CA LEU A 364 -2.66 -3.86 -11.48
C LEU A 364 -1.62 -3.94 -10.35
N GLY A 365 -0.86 -5.03 -10.28
CA GLY A 365 -0.14 -5.40 -9.06
C GLY A 365 -1.08 -5.69 -7.90
N GLU A 366 -0.50 -5.87 -6.71
CA GLU A 366 -1.25 -5.89 -5.45
C GLU A 366 -1.81 -4.49 -5.11
N PHE A 367 -1.11 -3.43 -5.54
CA PHE A 367 -1.42 -2.03 -5.28
C PHE A 367 -1.69 -1.24 -6.58
N PRO A 368 -2.91 -1.31 -7.15
CA PRO A 368 -3.33 -0.57 -8.35
C PRO A 368 -3.05 0.95 -8.40
N PRO A 369 -2.73 1.58 -9.53
CA PRO A 369 -2.47 0.99 -10.83
C PRO A 369 -1.12 0.29 -10.81
N ASN A 370 -0.83 -0.39 -11.90
CA ASN A 370 0.52 -0.87 -12.13
C ASN A 370 1.47 0.32 -12.28
N THR A 371 2.54 0.37 -11.48
CA THR A 371 3.45 1.50 -11.42
C THR A 371 4.90 1.10 -11.69
N ALA A 372 5.48 1.72 -12.71
CA ALA A 372 6.90 1.58 -13.02
C ALA A 372 7.64 2.89 -12.74
N LYS A 373 8.86 2.75 -12.24
CA LYS A 373 9.87 3.79 -12.28
C LYS A 373 10.64 3.68 -13.59
N LEU A 374 10.75 4.80 -14.29
CA LEU A 374 11.32 4.89 -15.63
C LEU A 374 12.49 5.89 -15.62
N GLU A 375 13.67 5.43 -16.01
CA GLU A 375 14.79 6.31 -16.37
C GLU A 375 15.02 6.25 -17.89
N ILE A 376 15.15 7.41 -18.53
CA ILE A 376 15.50 7.54 -19.95
C ILE A 376 16.84 8.28 -20.02
N LEU A 377 17.87 7.57 -20.46
CA LEU A 377 19.23 8.09 -20.62
C LEU A 377 19.50 8.39 -22.10
N PHE A 378 20.03 9.56 -22.39
CA PHE A 378 20.35 10.01 -23.75
C PHE A 378 21.58 10.92 -23.69
N GLY A 379 22.64 10.55 -24.42
CA GLY A 379 23.94 11.20 -24.28
C GLY A 379 24.42 11.17 -22.83
N ASN A 380 24.65 12.35 -22.25
CA ASN A 380 25.03 12.54 -20.84
C ASN A 380 23.85 12.99 -19.95
N LYS A 381 22.63 13.01 -20.48
CA LYS A 381 21.41 13.47 -19.80
C LYS A 381 20.58 12.27 -19.33
N LYS A 382 19.77 12.50 -18.30
CA LYS A 382 18.81 11.54 -17.74
C LYS A 382 17.50 12.27 -17.45
N ASP A 383 16.37 11.71 -17.90
CA ASP A 383 15.04 12.04 -17.39
C ASP A 383 14.54 10.85 -16.56
N GLU A 384 13.81 11.14 -15.49
CA GLU A 384 13.33 10.14 -14.54
C GLU A 384 11.89 10.49 -14.14
N LEU A 385 10.99 9.52 -14.29
CA LEU A 385 9.59 9.67 -13.93
C LEU A 385 8.98 8.38 -13.41
N THR A 386 7.82 8.50 -12.77
CA THR A 386 6.96 7.37 -12.45
C THR A 386 5.83 7.34 -13.49
N ILE A 387 5.62 6.16 -14.07
CA ILE A 387 4.55 5.88 -15.01
C ILE A 387 3.54 4.95 -14.36
N SER A 388 2.26 5.14 -14.67
CA SER A 388 1.18 4.31 -14.13
C SER A 388 0.21 3.91 -15.22
N SER A 389 -0.20 2.64 -15.24
CA SER A 389 -1.16 2.12 -16.22
C SER A 389 -2.18 1.20 -15.54
N ASP A 390 -3.41 1.21 -16.04
CA ASP A 390 -4.49 0.33 -15.60
C ASP A 390 -5.13 -0.39 -16.79
N TYR A 391 -6.21 -1.14 -16.55
CA TYR A 391 -6.89 -1.92 -17.60
C TYR A 391 -7.61 -1.06 -18.64
N THR A 392 -7.75 0.23 -18.41
CA THR A 392 -8.46 1.18 -19.28
C THR A 392 -7.53 2.23 -19.90
N VAL A 393 -6.42 2.57 -19.21
CA VAL A 393 -5.48 3.60 -19.62
C VAL A 393 -4.05 3.06 -19.64
N SER A 394 -3.37 3.24 -20.77
CA SER A 394 -1.93 3.02 -20.90
C SER A 394 -1.18 4.36 -20.84
N SER A 395 -0.06 4.40 -20.13
CA SER A 395 0.82 5.58 -20.11
C SER A 395 1.73 5.60 -21.34
N SER A 396 1.95 6.79 -21.88
CA SER A 396 2.80 7.00 -23.06
C SER A 396 3.82 8.11 -22.89
N ILE A 397 5.02 7.91 -23.45
CA ILE A 397 6.10 8.88 -23.52
C ILE A 397 6.40 9.13 -24.99
N ASN A 398 6.41 10.40 -25.39
CA ASN A 398 6.87 10.80 -26.70
C ASN A 398 8.33 11.26 -26.62
N ILE A 399 9.17 10.72 -27.49
CA ILE A 399 10.55 11.17 -27.67
C ILE A 399 10.58 12.08 -28.90
N MET A 400 11.05 13.31 -28.73
CA MET A 400 11.10 14.27 -29.81
C MET A 400 12.55 14.49 -30.19
N TYR A 401 12.95 14.08 -31.40
CA TYR A 401 14.30 14.38 -31.87
C TYR A 401 14.44 15.88 -32.11
N SER A 402 15.40 16.52 -31.44
CA SER A 402 15.74 17.93 -31.59
C SER A 402 17.22 18.02 -31.97
N ARG A 403 17.51 18.68 -33.08
CA ARG A 403 18.89 18.97 -33.48
C ARG A 403 19.51 20.09 -32.66
#